data_AF-A0A7S0HRE0-F1
#
_entry.id   AF-A0A7S0HRE0-F1
#
_cell.length_a   1.000
_cell.length_b   1.000
_cell.length_c   1.000
_cell.angle_alpha   90.00
_cell.angle_beta   90.00
_cell.angle_gamma   90.00
#
_symmetry.space_group_name_H-M   'P 1'
#
loop_
_entity.id
_entity.type
_entity.pdbx_description
1 polymer ?
#
loop_
_entity_poly.entity_id
_entity_poly.type
_entity_poly.pdbx_seq_one_letter_code
_entity_poly.pdbx_strand_id
1 'polypeptide(L)'
;SATQVLESQEALLALASSSGGRIIVPSGALCGLDAVRAAAEGGHVRSVTMQTRKPPRSLQGAPLVAEQGIDLATLREPVCLYSGSVRAAARLFPANVNVAVALSLAGIGPDLTQYEVWADPHVSRNTHVVRVEADESSFEVTVRGVPSEENPATGKLTPLSALATLRGLVATMRVGT
;
A
#
# COMPACT_ATOMS: atom_id res chain seq x y z
N SER A 1 9.40 0.75 8.99
CA SER A 1 8.30 0.37 8.06
C SER A 1 7.81 1.63 7.34
N ALA A 2 6.99 1.51 6.29
CA ALA A 2 6.48 2.70 5.58
C ALA A 2 5.60 3.58 6.49
N THR A 3 4.83 2.96 7.38
CA THR A 3 4.04 3.68 8.40
C THR A 3 4.91 4.54 9.32
N GLN A 4 6.08 4.05 9.76
CA GLN A 4 7.00 4.85 10.58
C GLN A 4 7.58 6.04 9.81
N VAL A 5 7.84 5.86 8.50
CA VAL A 5 8.27 6.97 7.63
C VAL A 5 7.18 8.04 7.57
N LEU A 6 5.91 7.63 7.45
CA LEU A 6 4.78 8.56 7.44
C LEU A 6 4.64 9.34 8.77
N GLU A 7 4.83 8.68 9.91
CA GLU A 7 4.68 9.32 11.23
C GLU A 7 5.77 10.37 11.52
N SER A 8 6.99 10.12 11.07
CA SER A 8 8.14 11.01 11.28
C SER A 8 8.61 11.69 10.00
N GLN A 9 7.72 11.83 9.00
CA GLN A 9 8.09 12.18 7.63
C GLN A 9 8.88 13.48 7.56
N GLU A 10 8.41 14.54 8.21
CA GLU A 10 9.06 15.85 8.20
C GLU A 10 10.48 15.80 8.80
N ALA A 11 10.61 15.19 9.99
CA ALA A 11 11.89 15.05 10.67
C ALA A 11 12.88 14.19 9.88
N LEU A 12 12.41 13.09 9.28
CA LEU A 12 13.24 12.20 8.46
C LEU A 12 13.68 12.87 7.15
N LEU A 13 12.79 13.63 6.50
CA LEU A 13 13.14 14.38 5.30
C LEU A 13 14.13 15.51 5.60
N ALA A 14 13.96 16.22 6.72
CA ALA A 14 14.90 17.25 7.16
C ALA A 14 16.29 16.66 7.46
N LEU A 15 16.35 15.53 8.18
CA LEU A 15 17.60 14.83 8.49
C LEU A 15 18.27 14.28 7.22
N ALA A 16 17.51 13.67 6.31
CA ALA A 16 18.05 13.19 5.05
C ALA A 16 18.64 14.34 4.23
N SER A 17 17.96 15.48 4.16
CA SER A 17 18.41 16.66 3.44
C SER A 17 19.69 17.26 4.02
N SER A 18 19.80 17.35 5.35
CA SER A 18 20.99 17.93 6.01
C SER A 18 22.21 16.99 6.03
N SER A 19 21.99 15.68 5.96
CA SER A 19 23.06 14.67 5.97
C SER A 19 23.48 14.17 4.58
N GLY A 20 22.75 14.55 3.51
CA GLY A 20 22.91 13.96 2.18
C GLY A 20 22.35 12.54 2.06
N GLY A 21 21.56 12.10 3.05
CA GLY A 21 20.86 10.81 3.04
C GLY A 21 19.72 10.76 2.02
N ARG A 22 19.28 9.55 1.68
CA ARG A 22 18.13 9.30 0.80
C ARG A 22 17.18 8.30 1.44
N ILE A 23 15.89 8.60 1.37
CA ILE A 23 14.82 7.68 1.76
C ILE A 23 14.26 7.06 0.49
N ILE A 24 14.33 5.74 0.38
CA ILE A 24 13.87 5.00 -0.80
C ILE A 24 12.73 4.10 -0.37
N VAL A 25 11.57 4.29 -0.99
CA VAL A 25 10.39 3.45 -0.78
C VAL A 25 10.26 2.49 -1.97
N PRO A 26 10.56 1.20 -1.81
CA PRO A 26 10.36 0.21 -2.88
C PRO A 26 8.87 -0.02 -3.13
N SER A 27 8.54 -0.60 -4.30
CA SER A 27 7.17 -0.94 -4.70
C SER A 27 6.46 -1.87 -3.71
N GLY A 28 7.22 -2.68 -2.97
CA GLY A 28 6.69 -3.60 -1.98
C GLY A 28 5.83 -4.69 -2.64
N ALA A 29 4.59 -4.82 -2.17
CA ALA A 29 3.63 -5.78 -2.70
C ALA A 29 2.80 -5.23 -3.89
N LEU A 30 3.13 -4.05 -4.42
CA LEU A 30 2.46 -3.44 -5.57
C LEU A 30 3.32 -3.43 -6.83
N CYS A 31 2.67 -3.12 -7.94
CA CYS A 31 3.29 -2.54 -9.12
C CYS A 31 2.61 -1.19 -9.44
N GLY A 32 3.22 -0.39 -10.32
CA GLY A 32 2.63 0.87 -10.80
C GLY A 32 2.86 2.10 -9.90
N LEU A 33 3.71 2.02 -8.85
CA LEU A 33 4.06 3.21 -8.06
C LEU A 33 4.82 4.27 -8.89
N ASP A 34 5.55 3.82 -9.91
CA ASP A 34 6.18 4.67 -10.92
C ASP A 34 5.14 5.43 -11.75
N ALA A 35 4.08 4.76 -12.21
CA ALA A 35 2.98 5.40 -12.92
C ALA A 35 2.20 6.40 -12.04
N VAL A 36 1.94 6.04 -10.78
CA VAL A 36 1.30 6.94 -9.80
C VAL A 36 2.15 8.18 -9.57
N ARG A 37 3.47 8.00 -9.41
CA ARG A 37 4.41 9.10 -9.23
C ARG A 37 4.48 9.99 -10.46
N ALA A 38 4.55 9.41 -11.65
CA ALA A 38 4.55 10.16 -12.91
C ALA A 38 3.27 10.99 -13.08
N ALA A 39 2.10 10.44 -12.73
CA ALA A 39 0.85 11.20 -12.74
C ALA A 39 0.86 12.37 -11.73
N ALA A 40 1.47 12.18 -10.56
CA ALA A 40 1.59 13.26 -9.56
C ALA A 40 2.47 14.43 -10.03
N GLU A 41 3.45 14.20 -10.92
CA GLU A 41 4.27 15.27 -11.53
C GLU A 41 3.45 16.16 -12.50
N GLY A 42 2.33 15.66 -13.03
CA GLY A 42 1.42 16.41 -13.92
C GLY A 42 0.63 17.53 -13.23
N GLY A 43 0.57 17.50 -11.90
CA GLY A 43 0.03 18.57 -11.06
C GLY A 43 -1.45 18.44 -10.70
N HIS A 44 -2.28 17.74 -11.50
CA HIS A 44 -3.68 17.49 -11.14
C HIS A 44 -4.09 16.01 -11.25
N VAL A 45 -4.02 15.32 -10.10
CA VAL A 45 -4.60 13.99 -9.91
C VAL A 45 -5.91 14.14 -9.15
N ARG A 46 -7.03 13.83 -9.81
CA ARG A 46 -8.39 13.98 -9.28
C ARG A 46 -8.67 12.99 -8.16
N SER A 47 -8.20 11.74 -8.29
CA SER A 47 -8.36 10.75 -7.23
C SER A 47 -7.31 9.66 -7.28
N VAL A 48 -6.94 9.17 -6.08
CA VAL A 48 -6.20 7.92 -5.89
C VAL A 48 -6.97 7.11 -4.87
N THR A 49 -7.41 5.92 -5.25
CA THR A 49 -8.10 4.99 -4.36
C THR A 49 -7.38 3.65 -4.35
N MET A 50 -7.33 3.02 -3.18
CA MET A 50 -6.81 1.67 -3.04
C MET A 50 -7.80 0.81 -2.27
N GLN A 51 -8.14 -0.33 -2.84
CA GLN A 51 -8.94 -1.35 -2.19
C GLN A 51 -8.07 -2.58 -1.91
N THR A 52 -8.06 -3.03 -0.66
CA THR A 52 -7.45 -4.31 -0.29
C THR A 52 -8.54 -5.29 0.12
N ARG A 53 -8.64 -6.40 -0.60
CA ARG A 53 -9.45 -7.57 -0.23
C ARG A 53 -8.57 -8.63 0.39
N LYS A 54 -8.98 -9.12 1.56
CA LYS A 54 -8.26 -10.13 2.33
C LYS A 54 -9.18 -11.33 2.59
N PRO A 55 -8.64 -12.57 2.52
CA PRO A 55 -9.38 -13.74 2.98
C PRO A 55 -9.76 -13.55 4.46
N PRO A 56 -10.98 -13.91 4.92
CA PRO A 56 -11.41 -13.70 6.30
C PRO A 56 -10.43 -14.27 7.32
N ARG A 57 -9.88 -15.46 7.06
CA ARG A 57 -8.83 -16.09 7.89
C ARG A 57 -7.61 -15.19 8.18
N SER A 58 -7.23 -14.31 7.25
CA SER A 58 -6.07 -13.43 7.40
C SER A 58 -6.33 -12.17 8.23
N LEU A 59 -7.59 -11.97 8.61
CA LEU A 59 -8.07 -10.87 9.45
C LEU A 59 -8.44 -11.34 10.87
N GLN A 60 -8.24 -12.62 11.18
CA GLN A 60 -8.46 -13.15 12.53
C GLN A 60 -7.57 -12.41 13.55
N GLY A 61 -8.18 -11.97 14.65
CA GLY A 61 -7.49 -11.20 15.69
C GLY A 61 -7.22 -9.74 15.33
N ALA A 62 -7.66 -9.24 14.17
CA ALA A 62 -7.60 -7.81 13.87
C ALA A 62 -8.54 -7.04 14.84
N PRO A 63 -8.06 -5.99 15.54
CA PRO A 63 -8.86 -5.26 16.53
C PRO A 63 -10.22 -4.80 16.01
N LEU A 64 -10.24 -4.28 14.79
CA LEU A 64 -11.45 -3.76 14.15
C LEU A 64 -12.52 -4.84 13.91
N VAL A 65 -12.13 -6.08 13.63
CA VAL A 65 -13.08 -7.19 13.47
C VAL A 65 -13.76 -7.49 14.80
N ALA A 66 -12.99 -7.46 15.89
CA ALA A 66 -13.51 -7.66 17.24
C ALA A 66 -14.39 -6.48 17.68
N GLU A 67 -13.97 -5.24 17.43
CA GLU A 67 -14.73 -4.02 17.73
C GLU A 67 -16.07 -3.96 16.98
N GLN A 68 -16.09 -4.40 15.71
CA GLN A 68 -17.30 -4.43 14.88
C GLN A 68 -18.16 -5.68 15.12
N GLY A 69 -17.72 -6.63 15.96
CA GLY A 69 -18.45 -7.86 16.27
C GLY A 69 -18.67 -8.77 15.06
N ILE A 70 -17.78 -8.72 14.06
CA ILE A 70 -17.92 -9.47 12.80
C ILE A 70 -17.42 -10.90 12.99
N ASP A 71 -18.31 -11.87 12.77
CA ASP A 71 -17.92 -13.27 12.68
C ASP A 71 -17.38 -13.60 11.28
N LEU A 72 -16.05 -13.62 11.17
CA LEU A 72 -15.33 -13.95 9.94
C LEU A 72 -15.54 -15.40 9.47
N ALA A 73 -15.97 -16.32 10.34
CA ALA A 73 -16.14 -17.73 9.98
C ALA A 73 -17.45 -17.98 9.22
N THR A 74 -18.46 -17.15 9.42
CA THR A 74 -19.79 -17.29 8.80
C THR A 74 -20.03 -16.31 7.65
N LEU A 75 -19.01 -15.53 7.29
CA LEU A 75 -19.06 -14.51 6.25
C LEU A 75 -19.41 -15.10 4.87
N ARG A 76 -20.52 -14.66 4.27
CA ARG A 76 -20.97 -15.11 2.93
C ARG A 76 -20.76 -14.09 1.83
N GLU A 77 -20.66 -12.82 2.18
CA GLU A 77 -20.49 -11.70 1.25
C GLU A 77 -19.33 -10.81 1.71
N PRO A 78 -18.68 -10.06 0.80
CA PRO A 78 -17.61 -9.15 1.18
C PRO A 78 -18.11 -8.06 2.13
N VAL A 79 -17.36 -7.81 3.21
CA VAL A 79 -17.65 -6.74 4.18
C VAL A 79 -16.50 -5.75 4.21
N CYS A 80 -16.84 -4.46 4.05
CA CYS A 80 -15.91 -3.36 4.21
C CYS A 80 -15.67 -3.13 5.70
N LEU A 81 -14.47 -3.44 6.15
CA LEU A 81 -14.03 -3.24 7.52
C LEU A 81 -13.66 -1.78 7.75
N TYR A 82 -12.98 -1.17 6.78
CA TYR A 82 -12.49 0.20 6.87
C TYR A 82 -12.65 0.93 5.54
N SER A 83 -13.06 2.19 5.60
CA SER A 83 -13.04 3.13 4.47
C SER A 83 -12.65 4.53 4.98
N GLY A 84 -11.66 5.15 4.35
CA GLY A 84 -11.18 6.49 4.71
C GLY A 84 -9.76 6.78 4.20
N SER A 85 -9.11 7.81 4.72
CA SER A 85 -7.77 8.20 4.28
C SER A 85 -6.68 7.21 4.72
N VAL A 86 -5.62 7.08 3.92
CA VAL A 86 -4.43 6.29 4.30
C VAL A 86 -3.85 6.74 5.64
N ARG A 87 -3.84 8.05 5.96
CA ARG A 87 -3.36 8.54 7.26
C ARG A 87 -4.16 7.98 8.42
N ALA A 88 -5.49 7.98 8.34
CA ALA A 88 -6.33 7.43 9.39
C ALA A 88 -6.15 5.91 9.50
N ALA A 89 -6.08 5.22 8.36
CA ALA A 89 -5.79 3.78 8.33
C ALA A 89 -4.44 3.46 8.99
N ALA A 90 -3.41 4.28 8.77
CA ALA A 90 -2.07 4.08 9.33
C ALA A 90 -2.05 4.10 10.86
N ARG A 91 -2.87 4.95 11.48
CA ARG A 91 -3.04 5.02 12.93
C ARG A 91 -3.79 3.81 13.49
N LEU A 92 -4.78 3.31 12.75
CA LEU A 92 -5.60 2.17 13.16
C LEU A 92 -4.89 0.82 12.93
N PHE A 93 -4.03 0.73 11.91
CA PHE A 93 -3.48 -0.54 11.42
C PHE A 93 -1.99 -0.48 11.09
N PRO A 94 -1.11 -0.05 12.01
CA PRO A 94 0.29 0.26 11.68
C PRO A 94 1.06 -0.90 11.05
N ALA A 95 0.73 -2.15 11.40
CA ALA A 95 1.34 -3.35 10.83
C ALA A 95 0.84 -3.72 9.40
N ASN A 96 -0.37 -3.28 9.00
CA ASN A 96 -1.11 -3.84 7.86
C ASN A 96 -1.35 -2.88 6.69
N VAL A 97 -0.89 -1.62 6.79
CA VAL A 97 -1.15 -0.55 5.81
C VAL A 97 0.07 -0.11 5.01
N ASN A 98 1.23 -0.76 5.19
CA ASN A 98 2.49 -0.34 4.56
C ASN A 98 2.36 -0.13 3.03
N VAL A 99 1.56 -0.95 2.37
CA VAL A 99 1.31 -0.87 0.93
C VAL A 99 0.54 0.39 0.55
N ALA A 100 -0.51 0.72 1.30
CA ALA A 100 -1.30 1.92 1.09
C ALA A 100 -0.49 3.19 1.43
N VAL A 101 0.36 3.12 2.46
CA VAL A 101 1.30 4.20 2.78
C VAL A 101 2.29 4.42 1.64
N ALA A 102 2.91 3.37 1.11
CA ALA A 102 3.83 3.49 -0.03
C ALA A 102 3.16 4.11 -1.27
N LEU A 103 1.92 3.70 -1.58
CA LEU A 103 1.11 4.32 -2.63
C LEU A 103 0.90 5.81 -2.37
N SER A 104 0.50 6.17 -1.15
CA SER A 104 0.22 7.56 -0.80
C SER A 104 1.45 8.46 -0.84
N LEU A 105 2.64 7.91 -0.50
CA LEU A 105 3.91 8.61 -0.61
C LEU A 105 4.35 8.80 -2.07
N ALA A 106 3.93 7.91 -2.97
CA ALA A 106 4.18 8.04 -4.40
C ALA A 106 3.20 8.99 -5.10
N GLY A 107 1.96 9.10 -4.59
CA GLY A 107 0.89 9.88 -5.19
C GLY A 107 0.59 11.19 -4.45
N ILE A 108 -0.71 11.46 -4.29
CA ILE A 108 -1.25 12.73 -3.75
C ILE A 108 -1.20 12.87 -2.22
N GLY A 109 -0.37 12.07 -1.56
CA GLY A 109 -0.23 12.10 -0.11
C GLY A 109 -1.27 11.26 0.66
N PRO A 110 -1.00 11.01 1.95
CA PRO A 110 -1.73 10.07 2.81
C PRO A 110 -3.12 10.56 3.24
N ASP A 111 -3.36 11.87 3.19
CA ASP A 111 -4.64 12.46 3.58
C ASP A 111 -5.67 12.40 2.44
N LEU A 112 -5.21 12.54 1.20
CA LEU A 112 -6.06 12.56 0.01
C LEU A 112 -6.24 11.16 -0.62
N THR A 113 -5.27 10.27 -0.44
CA THR A 113 -5.38 8.88 -0.91
C THR A 113 -6.44 8.13 -0.11
N GLN A 114 -7.50 7.66 -0.77
CA GLN A 114 -8.56 6.88 -0.15
C GLN A 114 -8.19 5.40 -0.08
N TYR A 115 -8.55 4.75 1.02
CA TYR A 115 -8.21 3.37 1.29
C TYR A 115 -9.38 2.59 1.86
N GLU A 116 -9.56 1.38 1.35
CA GLU A 116 -10.55 0.43 1.83
C GLU A 116 -9.93 -0.91 2.21
N VAL A 117 -10.39 -1.48 3.32
CA VAL A 117 -10.03 -2.84 3.73
C VAL A 117 -11.28 -3.69 3.77
N TRP A 118 -11.27 -4.80 3.04
CA TRP A 118 -12.39 -5.72 2.91
C TRP A 118 -12.02 -7.10 3.41
N ALA A 119 -12.91 -7.69 4.22
CA ALA A 119 -12.97 -9.13 4.42
C ALA A 119 -13.81 -9.73 3.29
N ASP A 120 -13.21 -10.58 2.45
CA ASP A 120 -13.89 -11.12 1.27
C ASP A 120 -13.77 -12.65 1.23
N PRO A 121 -14.87 -13.40 1.43
CA PRO A 121 -14.84 -14.87 1.46
C PRO A 121 -14.55 -15.49 0.08
N HIS A 122 -14.61 -14.72 -1.00
CA HIS A 122 -14.37 -15.18 -2.37
C HIS A 122 -12.91 -15.04 -2.82
N VAL A 123 -12.04 -14.40 -2.02
CA VAL A 123 -10.61 -14.32 -2.31
C VAL A 123 -9.81 -15.30 -1.46
N SER A 124 -8.90 -16.04 -2.09
CA SER A 124 -8.00 -16.99 -1.41
C SER A 124 -6.66 -16.37 -0.96
N ARG A 125 -6.37 -15.16 -1.46
CA ARG A 125 -5.14 -14.40 -1.24
C ARG A 125 -5.40 -12.89 -1.25
N ASN A 126 -4.50 -12.13 -0.62
CA ASN A 126 -4.59 -10.66 -0.59
C ASN A 126 -4.59 -10.10 -2.02
N THR A 127 -5.59 -9.28 -2.30
CA THR A 127 -5.75 -8.61 -3.59
C THR A 127 -5.80 -7.11 -3.35
N HIS A 128 -4.93 -6.38 -4.02
CA HIS A 128 -4.87 -4.92 -3.98
C HIS A 128 -5.31 -4.39 -5.34
N VAL A 129 -6.25 -3.45 -5.34
CA VAL A 129 -6.68 -2.73 -6.53
C VAL A 129 -6.40 -1.25 -6.30
N VAL A 130 -5.59 -0.65 -7.15
CA VAL A 130 -5.27 0.78 -7.14
C VAL A 130 -5.95 1.41 -8.35
N ARG A 131 -6.69 2.50 -8.14
CA ARG A 131 -7.27 3.30 -9.22
C ARG A 131 -6.76 4.72 -9.11
N VAL A 132 -6.33 5.26 -10.24
CA VAL A 132 -5.86 6.63 -10.37
C VAL A 132 -6.63 7.31 -11.50
N GLU A 133 -7.13 8.50 -11.20
CA GLU A 133 -7.74 9.40 -12.17
C GLU A 133 -6.94 10.70 -12.16
N ALA A 134 -6.23 10.99 -13.26
CA ALA A 134 -5.46 12.21 -13.47
C ALA A 134 -5.79 12.81 -14.84
N ASP A 135 -5.35 14.03 -15.10
CA ASP A 135 -5.61 14.69 -16.38
C ASP A 135 -4.81 14.07 -17.53
N GLU A 136 -3.62 13.54 -17.24
CA GLU A 136 -2.75 12.90 -18.22
C GLU A 136 -3.14 11.45 -18.48
N SER A 137 -3.72 10.76 -17.48
CA SER A 137 -4.09 9.34 -17.60
C SER A 137 -5.04 8.87 -16.50
N SER A 138 -5.85 7.87 -16.83
CA SER A 138 -6.63 7.07 -15.88
C SER A 138 -6.19 5.62 -15.98
N PHE A 139 -5.93 4.97 -14.84
CA PHE A 139 -5.50 3.58 -14.83
C PHE A 139 -5.92 2.83 -13.57
N GLU A 140 -6.06 1.51 -13.75
CA GLU A 140 -6.33 0.56 -12.67
C GLU A 140 -5.23 -0.51 -12.65
N VAL A 141 -4.70 -0.78 -11.47
CA VAL A 141 -3.71 -1.83 -11.23
C VAL A 141 -4.26 -2.83 -10.21
N THR A 142 -4.36 -4.10 -10.60
CA THR A 142 -4.75 -5.19 -9.71
C THR A 142 -3.56 -6.10 -9.44
N VAL A 143 -3.16 -6.24 -8.18
CA VAL A 143 -2.10 -7.14 -7.73
C VAL A 143 -2.68 -8.21 -6.81
N ARG A 144 -2.45 -9.48 -7.15
CA ARG A 144 -2.84 -10.64 -6.32
C ARG A 144 -1.60 -11.26 -5.73
N GLY A 145 -1.34 -10.97 -4.45
CA GLY A 145 -0.11 -11.40 -3.78
C GLY A 145 -0.04 -12.92 -3.62
N VAL A 146 1.11 -13.51 -3.97
CA VAL A 146 1.42 -14.88 -3.57
C VAL A 146 1.99 -14.85 -2.15
N PRO A 147 1.37 -15.49 -1.15
CA PRO A 147 1.86 -15.47 0.22
C PRO A 147 3.22 -16.19 0.32
N SER A 148 4.09 -15.71 1.20
CA SER A 148 5.30 -16.45 1.56
C SER A 148 4.97 -17.66 2.45
N GLU A 149 5.82 -18.68 2.40
CA GLU A 149 5.62 -19.91 3.19
C GLU A 149 5.86 -19.67 4.68
N GLU A 150 6.89 -18.88 5.01
CA GLU A 150 7.26 -18.56 6.40
C GLU A 150 6.32 -17.53 7.04
N ASN A 151 5.79 -16.58 6.26
CA ASN A 151 4.86 -15.56 6.73
C ASN A 151 3.74 -15.30 5.69
N PRO A 152 2.60 -16.00 5.78
CA PRO A 152 1.50 -15.85 4.83
C PRO A 152 0.91 -14.43 4.76
N ALA A 153 1.11 -13.60 5.79
CA ALA A 153 0.67 -12.21 5.78
C ALA A 153 1.51 -11.31 4.85
N THR A 154 2.73 -11.74 4.49
CA THR A 154 3.63 -11.03 3.58
C THR A 154 3.68 -11.73 2.22
N GLY A 155 3.53 -10.97 1.14
CA GLY A 155 3.66 -11.49 -0.21
C GLY A 155 5.12 -11.75 -0.59
N LYS A 156 5.39 -12.81 -1.35
CA LYS A 156 6.73 -13.16 -1.89
C LYS A 156 7.37 -12.01 -2.71
N LEU A 157 6.55 -11.11 -3.27
CA LEU A 157 7.01 -9.96 -4.05
C LEU A 157 7.73 -8.89 -3.20
N THR A 158 7.32 -8.69 -1.95
CA THR A 158 7.86 -7.61 -1.09
C THR A 158 9.38 -7.66 -0.93
N PRO A 159 10.01 -8.78 -0.48
CA PRO A 159 11.47 -8.84 -0.38
C PRO A 159 12.17 -8.75 -1.75
N LEU A 160 11.55 -9.28 -2.80
CA LEU A 160 12.10 -9.19 -4.17
C LEU A 160 12.09 -7.75 -4.70
N SER A 161 11.08 -6.95 -4.34
CA SER A 161 11.04 -5.52 -4.67
C SER A 161 12.19 -4.76 -4.02
N ALA A 162 12.51 -5.05 -2.75
CA ALA A 162 13.63 -4.42 -2.06
C ALA A 162 14.98 -4.81 -2.70
N LEU A 163 15.15 -6.10 -3.06
CA LEU A 163 16.32 -6.57 -3.80
C LEU A 163 16.44 -5.88 -5.16
N ALA A 164 15.35 -5.75 -5.91
CA ALA A 164 15.31 -5.07 -7.20
C ALA A 164 15.68 -3.59 -7.08
N THR A 165 15.14 -2.89 -6.07
CA THR A 165 15.49 -1.50 -5.76
C THR A 165 16.98 -1.34 -5.47
N LEU A 166 17.56 -2.19 -4.61
CA LEU A 166 18.98 -2.13 -4.28
C LEU A 166 19.87 -2.38 -5.51
N ARG A 167 19.55 -3.38 -6.32
CA ARG A 167 20.27 -3.66 -7.57
C ARG A 167 20.15 -2.49 -8.55
N GLY A 168 18.98 -1.85 -8.62
CA GLY A 168 18.73 -0.70 -9.48
C GLY A 168 19.56 0.54 -9.15
N LEU A 169 20.07 0.66 -7.92
CA LEU A 169 20.94 1.78 -7.53
C LEU A 169 22.32 1.76 -8.19
N VAL A 170 22.76 0.60 -8.68
CA VAL A 170 24.11 0.41 -9.27
C VAL A 170 24.05 -0.18 -10.68
N ALA A 171 22.85 -0.41 -11.23
CA ALA A 171 22.69 -1.03 -12.54
C ALA A 171 23.02 -0.06 -13.68
N THR A 172 23.70 -0.55 -14.71
CA THR A 172 23.95 0.21 -15.95
C THR A 172 22.66 0.56 -16.69
N MET A 173 21.69 -0.36 -16.67
CA MET A 173 20.35 -0.15 -17.21
C MET A 173 19.35 -0.20 -16.06
N ARG A 174 18.55 0.87 -15.91
CA ARG A 174 17.48 0.98 -14.92
C ARG A 174 16.14 1.08 -15.65
N VAL A 175 15.17 0.29 -15.20
CA VAL A 175 13.79 0.28 -15.74
C VAL A 175 12.88 0.92 -14.70
N GLY A 176 12.02 1.85 -15.14
CA GLY A 176 11.16 2.64 -14.24
C GLY A 176 11.91 3.75 -13.48
N THR A 177 11.16 4.50 -12.66
CA THR A 177 11.65 5.70 -11.94
C THR A 177 12.13 5.40 -10.53
#